data_AF-A0A662I3T8-F1
#
_entry.id   AF-A0A662I3T8-F1
#
_cell.length_a   1.000
_cell.length_b   1.000
_cell.length_c   1.000
_cell.angle_alpha   90.00
_cell.angle_beta   90.00
_cell.angle_gamma   90.00
#
_symmetry.space_group_name_H-M   'P 1'
#
loop_
_entity.id
_entity.type
_entity.pdbx_description
1 polymer ?
#
loop_
_entity_poly.entity_id
_entity_poly.type
_entity_poly.pdbx_seq_one_letter_code
_entity_poly.pdbx_strand_id
1 'polypeptide(L)'
;MHAKIIENELKRAGYKVEIKGKITGVSGISHTFDIVARKKNKVLCFNIAEYDLLETLLKTLIRSIDLKNKAEVYLIASRKVVEEYGVNMVSKFRILSYDTREDLLNLIKQLIS
;
A
#
# COMPACT_ATOMS: atom_id res chain seq x y z
N MET A 1 -7.28 -11.68 -2.23
CA MET A 1 -8.48 -11.48 -1.36
C MET A 1 -8.43 -10.15 -0.61
N HIS A 2 -7.25 -9.73 -0.15
CA HIS A 2 -7.00 -8.50 0.61
C HIS A 2 -7.44 -7.22 -0.11
N ALA A 3 -7.22 -7.14 -1.43
CA ALA A 3 -7.54 -5.94 -2.20
C ALA A 3 -9.01 -5.52 -2.08
N LYS A 4 -9.94 -6.49 -2.07
CA LYS A 4 -11.38 -6.21 -1.98
C LYS A 4 -11.79 -5.64 -0.63
N ILE A 5 -11.15 -6.12 0.43
CA ILE A 5 -11.41 -5.71 1.81
C ILE A 5 -10.95 -4.26 2.00
N ILE A 6 -9.73 -3.97 1.54
CA ILE A 6 -9.14 -2.63 1.59
C ILE A 6 -9.98 -1.66 0.72
N GLU A 7 -10.39 -2.07 -0.48
CA GLU A 7 -11.26 -1.28 -1.36
C GLU A 7 -12.55 -0.86 -0.64
N ASN A 8 -13.23 -1.80 0.02
CA ASN A 8 -14.50 -1.55 0.68
C ASN A 8 -14.36 -0.54 1.83
N GLU A 9 -13.31 -0.64 2.64
CA GLU A 9 -13.07 0.32 3.73
C GLU A 9 -12.73 1.72 3.20
N LEU A 10 -11.88 1.80 2.18
CA LEU A 10 -11.54 3.08 1.56
C LEU A 10 -12.77 3.76 0.94
N LYS A 11 -13.64 2.99 0.25
CA LYS A 11 -14.90 3.51 -0.29
C LYS A 11 -15.84 3.99 0.81
N ARG A 12 -15.99 3.24 1.91
CA ARG A 12 -16.78 3.67 3.08
C ARG A 12 -16.26 4.98 3.67
N ALA A 13 -14.95 5.17 3.69
CA ALA A 13 -14.33 6.42 4.12
C ALA A 13 -14.38 7.54 3.07
N GLY A 14 -15.05 7.34 1.93
CA GLY A 14 -15.26 8.38 0.90
C GLY A 14 -14.08 8.58 -0.05
N TYR A 15 -13.18 7.61 -0.19
CA TYR A 15 -12.17 7.62 -1.24
C TYR A 15 -12.77 7.12 -2.56
N LYS A 16 -12.35 7.75 -3.67
CA LYS A 16 -12.47 7.15 -5.00
C LYS A 16 -11.37 6.09 -5.14
N VAL A 17 -11.75 4.83 -5.37
CA VAL A 17 -10.81 3.70 -5.39
C VAL A 17 -10.74 3.08 -6.78
N GLU A 18 -9.52 2.84 -7.26
CA GLU A 18 -9.20 2.16 -8.50
C GLU A 18 -8.36 0.91 -8.20
N ILE A 19 -8.90 -0.27 -8.53
CA ILE A 19 -8.17 -1.53 -8.49
C ILE A 19 -7.26 -1.62 -9.72
N LYS A 20 -6.02 -2.09 -9.53
CA LYS A 20 -4.96 -2.03 -10.56
C LYS A 20 -4.75 -0.60 -11.07
N GLY A 21 -4.91 0.38 -10.17
CA GLY A 21 -4.87 1.80 -10.48
C GLY A 21 -3.48 2.25 -10.92
N LYS A 22 -3.44 3.33 -11.72
CA LYS A 22 -2.20 3.93 -12.22
C LYS A 22 -1.97 5.31 -11.65
N ILE A 23 -0.69 5.67 -11.49
CA ILE A 23 -0.25 7.01 -11.13
C ILE A 23 1.12 7.31 -11.75
N THR A 24 1.27 8.52 -12.27
CA THR A 24 2.51 8.98 -12.90
C THR A 24 3.43 9.64 -11.88
N GLY A 25 4.65 9.11 -11.78
CA GLY A 25 5.73 9.61 -10.93
C GLY A 25 6.25 11.00 -11.31
N VAL A 26 7.17 11.54 -10.54
CA VAL A 26 7.86 12.81 -10.89
C VAL A 26 8.79 12.62 -12.08
N SER A 27 9.30 11.41 -12.29
CA SER A 27 10.08 11.01 -13.47
C SER A 27 9.28 10.97 -14.79
N GLY A 28 7.95 11.01 -14.73
CA GLY A 28 7.07 10.77 -15.88
C GLY A 28 6.72 9.29 -16.11
N ILE A 29 7.29 8.36 -15.35
CA ILE A 29 6.96 6.93 -15.42
C ILE A 29 5.58 6.67 -14.81
N SER A 30 4.74 5.89 -15.52
CA SER A 30 3.44 5.43 -15.00
C SER A 30 3.61 4.14 -14.20
N HIS A 31 3.28 4.20 -12.91
CA HIS A 31 3.32 3.05 -12.00
C HIS A 31 1.92 2.46 -11.79
N THR A 32 1.83 1.13 -11.77
CA THR A 32 0.58 0.40 -11.45
C THR A 32 0.65 -0.17 -10.03
N PHE A 33 -0.35 0.14 -9.22
CA PHE A 33 -0.53 -0.39 -7.87
C PHE A 33 -1.74 -1.31 -7.81
N ASP A 34 -1.77 -2.23 -6.84
CA ASP A 34 -2.96 -3.06 -6.63
C ASP A 34 -4.19 -2.20 -6.31
N ILE A 35 -3.97 -1.13 -5.55
CA ILE A 35 -5.01 -0.13 -5.24
C ILE A 35 -4.42 1.26 -5.32
N VAL A 36 -5.13 2.15 -6.01
CA VAL A 36 -4.95 3.60 -5.89
C VAL A 36 -6.24 4.22 -5.36
N ALA A 37 -6.14 4.99 -4.29
CA ALA A 37 -7.28 5.63 -3.65
C ALA A 37 -7.05 7.14 -3.52
N ARG A 38 -8.07 7.93 -3.87
CA ARG A 38 -8.00 9.39 -3.96
C ARG A 38 -9.12 10.04 -3.16
N LYS A 39 -8.79 10.99 -2.29
CA LYS A 39 -9.75 11.80 -1.53
C LYS A 39 -9.18 13.20 -1.29
N LYS A 40 -9.82 14.22 -1.87
CA LYS A 40 -9.33 15.61 -1.86
C LYS A 40 -7.85 15.66 -2.30
N ASN A 41 -6.95 16.15 -1.45
CA ASN A 41 -5.52 16.26 -1.71
C ASN A 41 -4.71 15.03 -1.28
N LYS A 42 -5.36 13.96 -0.78
CA LYS A 42 -4.70 12.74 -0.32
C LYS A 42 -4.79 11.66 -1.39
N VAL A 43 -3.65 11.07 -1.72
CA VAL A 43 -3.54 9.90 -2.60
C VAL A 43 -2.83 8.79 -1.85
N LEU A 44 -3.48 7.64 -1.75
CA LEU A 44 -2.93 6.43 -1.13
C LEU A 44 -2.70 5.39 -2.22
N CYS A 45 -1.56 4.73 -2.19
CA CYS A 45 -1.19 3.67 -3.13
C CYS A 45 -0.77 2.44 -2.34
N PHE A 46 -1.33 1.28 -2.70
CA PHE A 46 -1.06 0.02 -2.00
C PHE A 46 -0.57 -1.04 -2.97
N ASN A 47 0.53 -1.69 -2.60
CA ASN A 47 0.93 -2.97 -3.16
C ASN A 47 0.75 -4.06 -2.11
N ILE A 48 0.36 -5.27 -2.53
CA ILE A 48 0.08 -6.41 -1.65
C ILE A 48 1.05 -7.54 -1.98
N ALA A 49 1.92 -7.87 -1.04
CA ALA A 49 2.85 -9.00 -1.17
C ALA A 49 2.14 -10.31 -0.82
N GLU A 50 1.50 -10.95 -1.81
CA GLU A 50 0.86 -12.28 -1.63
C GLU A 50 1.83 -13.45 -1.89
N TYR A 51 2.87 -13.28 -2.74
CA TYR A 51 3.74 -14.39 -3.19
C TYR A 51 5.24 -14.11 -3.06
N ASP A 52 5.71 -12.90 -3.38
CA ASP A 52 7.12 -12.53 -3.29
C ASP A 52 7.25 -11.19 -2.55
N LEU A 53 7.72 -11.25 -1.29
CA LEU A 53 7.90 -10.06 -0.48
C LEU A 53 9.01 -9.17 -1.01
N LEU A 54 10.18 -9.72 -1.37
CA LEU A 54 11.36 -8.94 -1.72
C LEU A 54 11.16 -8.21 -3.04
N GLU A 55 10.60 -8.88 -4.05
CA GLU A 55 10.30 -8.26 -5.33
C GLU A 55 9.27 -7.13 -5.16
N THR A 56 8.20 -7.39 -4.42
CA THR A 56 7.15 -6.40 -4.17
C THR A 56 7.70 -5.22 -3.36
N LEU A 57 8.53 -5.48 -2.35
CA LEU A 57 9.20 -4.47 -1.55
C LEU A 57 10.06 -3.55 -2.41
N LEU A 58 10.97 -4.11 -3.22
CA LEU A 58 11.87 -3.33 -4.08
C LEU A 58 11.09 -2.46 -5.06
N LYS A 59 10.06 -3.03 -5.73
CA LYS A 59 9.17 -2.27 -6.61
C LYS A 59 8.48 -1.13 -5.87
N THR A 60 7.97 -1.41 -4.67
CA THR A 60 7.23 -0.41 -3.88
C THR A 60 8.14 0.70 -3.37
N LEU A 61 9.37 0.37 -2.97
CA LEU A 61 10.39 1.35 -2.58
C LEU A 61 10.73 2.30 -3.71
N ILE A 62 11.08 1.79 -4.89
CA ILE A 62 11.41 2.60 -6.08
C ILE A 62 10.26 3.55 -6.42
N ARG A 63 9.03 3.04 -6.40
CA ARG A 63 7.82 3.84 -6.65
C ARG A 63 7.60 4.92 -5.60
N SER A 64 7.87 4.62 -4.32
CA SER A 64 7.72 5.60 -3.24
C SER A 64 8.68 6.79 -3.39
N ILE A 65 9.89 6.53 -3.90
CA ILE A 65 10.87 7.58 -4.21
C ILE A 65 10.36 8.46 -5.35
N ASP A 66 9.86 7.84 -6.42
CA ASP A 66 9.36 8.55 -7.60
C ASP A 66 8.00 9.26 -7.37
N LEU A 67 7.27 8.87 -6.34
CA LEU A 67 5.98 9.49 -5.95
C LEU A 67 6.10 10.43 -4.76
N LYS A 68 7.34 10.81 -4.38
CA LYS A 68 7.59 11.76 -3.29
C LYS A 68 6.69 12.99 -3.43
N ASN A 69 5.98 13.32 -2.36
CA ASN A 69 5.00 14.42 -2.27
C ASN A 69 3.75 14.31 -3.17
N LYS A 70 3.61 13.26 -3.99
CA LYS A 70 2.41 13.00 -4.82
C LYS A 70 1.46 12.00 -4.21
N ALA A 71 1.99 10.98 -3.53
CA ALA A 71 1.18 9.93 -2.92
C ALA A 71 1.89 9.31 -1.71
N GLU A 72 1.08 8.80 -0.78
CA GLU A 72 1.53 7.94 0.29
C GLU A 72 1.51 6.49 -0.20
N VAL A 73 2.68 5.85 -0.22
CA VAL A 73 2.84 4.50 -0.75
C VAL A 73 3.02 3.51 0.39
N TYR A 74 2.22 2.44 0.38
CA TYR A 74 2.18 1.40 1.39
C TYR A 74 2.42 0.02 0.78
N LEU A 75 3.17 -0.81 1.51
CA LEU A 75 3.27 -2.24 1.26
C LEU A 75 2.41 -2.98 2.27
N ILE A 76 1.50 -3.84 1.82
CA ILE A 76 0.72 -4.75 2.66
C ILE A 76 1.38 -6.12 2.62
N ALA A 77 1.71 -6.70 3.78
CA ALA A 77 2.33 -8.01 3.86
C ALA A 77 1.91 -8.73 5.16
N SER A 78 1.94 -10.06 5.20
CA SER A 78 1.69 -10.79 6.44
C SER A 78 2.86 -10.61 7.41
N ARG A 79 2.61 -10.39 8.70
CA ARG A 79 3.64 -10.14 9.72
C ARG A 79 4.70 -11.24 9.77
N LYS A 80 4.28 -12.51 9.75
CA LYS A 80 5.18 -13.68 9.67
C LYS A 80 6.26 -13.54 8.60
N VAL A 81 5.87 -13.16 7.38
CA VAL A 81 6.81 -13.02 6.26
C VAL A 81 7.72 -11.80 6.45
N VAL A 82 7.21 -10.68 6.96
CA VAL A 82 8.06 -9.51 7.23
C VAL A 82 9.14 -9.84 8.27
N GLU A 83 8.78 -10.60 9.32
CA GLU A 83 9.69 -11.08 10.35
C GLU A 83 10.73 -12.07 9.81
N GLU A 84 10.30 -13.04 9.00
CA GLU A 84 11.18 -14.04 8.37
C GLU A 84 12.29 -13.40 7.53
N TYR A 85 11.97 -12.33 6.79
CA TYR A 85 12.93 -11.60 5.96
C TYR A 85 13.66 -10.47 6.71
N GLY A 86 13.36 -10.22 7.99
CA GLY A 86 14.01 -9.17 8.78
C GLY A 86 13.78 -7.74 8.26
N VAL A 87 12.72 -7.50 7.48
CA VAL A 87 12.47 -6.21 6.79
C VAL A 87 11.98 -5.13 7.75
N ASN A 88 11.71 -5.49 9.01
CA ASN A 88 11.32 -4.58 10.09
C ASN A 88 12.31 -3.42 10.30
N MET A 89 13.55 -3.51 9.78
CA MET A 89 14.60 -2.50 9.93
C MET A 89 14.52 -1.31 8.96
N VAL A 90 13.64 -1.34 7.95
CA VAL A 90 13.49 -0.21 7.01
C VAL A 90 12.62 0.89 7.66
N SER A 91 13.15 1.54 8.69
CA SER A 91 12.45 2.45 9.63
C SER A 91 11.68 3.63 9.03
N LYS A 92 11.84 3.92 7.73
CA LYS A 92 11.14 4.99 7.02
C LYS A 92 10.12 4.50 5.98
N PHE A 93 10.06 3.20 5.72
CA PHE A 93 9.17 2.64 4.71
C PHE A 93 7.88 2.11 5.34
N ARG A 94 6.75 2.43 4.70
CA ARG A 94 5.41 2.20 5.27
C ARG A 94 4.92 0.80 4.93
N ILE A 95 5.38 -0.19 5.70
CA ILE A 95 4.85 -1.56 5.64
C ILE A 95 3.69 -1.67 6.64
N LEU A 96 2.51 -2.07 6.15
CA LEU A 96 1.38 -2.46 6.99
C LEU A 96 1.38 -3.98 7.09
N SER A 97 2.00 -4.49 8.15
CA SER A 97 2.09 -5.91 8.44
C SER A 97 0.86 -6.39 9.22
N TYR A 98 0.22 -7.47 8.80
CA TYR A 98 -0.97 -8.02 9.45
C TYR A 98 -0.84 -9.51 9.80
N ASP A 99 -1.48 -9.96 10.88
CA ASP A 99 -1.60 -11.39 11.21
C ASP A 99 -2.91 -12.01 10.72
N THR A 100 -3.99 -11.22 10.77
CA THR A 100 -5.33 -11.68 10.43
C THR A 100 -6.05 -10.66 9.54
N ARG A 101 -7.16 -11.08 8.95
CA ARG A 101 -8.04 -10.18 8.20
C ARG A 101 -8.58 -9.03 9.05
N GLU A 102 -8.89 -9.29 10.32
CA GLU A 102 -9.42 -8.29 11.24
C GLU A 102 -8.34 -7.27 11.63
N ASP A 103 -7.12 -7.73 11.85
CA ASP A 103 -5.94 -6.88 12.07
C ASP A 103 -5.70 -5.94 10.88
N LEU A 104 -5.69 -6.48 9.65
CA LEU A 104 -5.57 -5.67 8.43
C LEU A 104 -6.68 -4.61 8.35
N LEU A 105 -7.93 -4.97 8.67
CA LEU A 105 -9.05 -4.03 8.68
C LEU A 105 -8.84 -2.89 9.68
N ASN A 106 -8.35 -3.20 10.88
CA ASN A 106 -8.07 -2.20 11.91
C ASN A 106 -6.94 -1.26 11.49
N LEU A 107 -5.86 -1.79 10.90
CA LEU A 107 -4.76 -0.99 10.35
C LEU A 107 -5.26 -0.01 9.28
N ILE A 108 -6.10 -0.49 8.35
CA ILE A 108 -6.66 0.38 7.30
C ILE A 108 -7.58 1.45 7.90
N LYS A 109 -8.40 1.12 8.90
CA LYS A 109 -9.27 2.10 9.59
C LYS A 109 -8.46 3.19 10.28
N GLN A 110 -7.39 2.83 10.98
CA GLN A 110 -6.47 3.78 11.62
C GLN A 110 -5.73 4.66 10.62
N LEU A 111 -5.42 4.12 9.42
CA LEU A 111 -4.76 4.87 8.36
C LEU A 111 -5.64 5.99 7.76
N ILE A 112 -6.95 5.74 7.72
CA ILE A 112 -7.92 6.58 6.99
C ILE A 112 -8.79 7.45 7.90
N SER A 113 -8.74 7.23 9.22
CA SER A 113 -9.25 8.15 10.24
C SER A 113 -8.46 9.45 10.24
#